data_AF-A0A327RXC4-F1
#
_entry.id   AF-A0A327RXC4-F1
#
_cell.length_a   1.000
_cell.length_b   1.000
_cell.length_c   1.000
_cell.angle_alpha   90.00
_cell.angle_beta   90.00
_cell.angle_gamma   90.00
#
_symmetry.space_group_name_H-M   'P 1'
#
loop_
_entity.id
_entity.type
_entity.pdbx_description
1 polymer ?
#
loop_
_entity_poly.entity_id
_entity_poly.type
_entity_poly.pdbx_seq_one_letter_code
_entity_poly.pdbx_strand_id
1 'polypeptide(L)'
;MDPFNIVIKVEDRQIDLNIHPQLGDNFKVIYHGGLIGEMFLHNGFWQAVSADDLNSDGYINYEYNEDSGHADILFDQTVIAQIGREIDAVLGRASS
;
A
#
# COMPACT_ATOMS: atom_id res chain seq x y z
N MET A 1 6.11 -14.35 3.13
CA MET A 1 4.72 -14.32 3.61
C MET A 1 3.82 -14.30 2.40
N ASP A 2 2.68 -14.98 2.45
CA ASP A 2 1.72 -15.00 1.34
C ASP A 2 0.97 -13.65 1.25
N PRO A 3 0.48 -13.26 0.06
CA PRO A 3 -0.39 -12.09 -0.08
C PRO A 3 -1.64 -12.19 0.81
N PHE A 4 -2.10 -11.05 1.31
CA PHE A 4 -3.26 -10.98 2.21
C PHE A 4 -4.12 -9.76 1.91
N ASN A 5 -5.38 -9.80 2.34
CA ASN A 5 -6.29 -8.66 2.18
C ASN A 5 -6.34 -7.84 3.46
N ILE A 6 -6.45 -6.53 3.32
CA ILE A 6 -6.80 -5.61 4.39
C ILE A 6 -8.00 -4.76 3.96
N VAL A 7 -8.66 -4.18 4.95
CA VAL A 7 -9.79 -3.28 4.73
C VAL A 7 -9.48 -1.97 5.43
N ILE A 8 -9.51 -0.87 4.69
CA ILE A 8 -9.41 0.47 5.27
C ILE A 8 -10.72 1.24 5.07
N LYS A 9 -10.92 2.27 5.88
CA LYS A 9 -12.05 3.20 5.79
C LYS A 9 -11.52 4.59 5.55
N VAL A 10 -11.77 5.13 4.36
CA VAL A 10 -11.37 6.47 3.95
C VAL A 10 -12.65 7.29 3.80
N GLU A 11 -12.80 8.33 4.61
CA GLU A 11 -14.06 9.08 4.74
C GLU A 11 -15.26 8.12 5.00
N ASP A 12 -16.27 8.14 4.12
CA ASP A 12 -17.45 7.27 4.18
C ASP A 12 -17.32 6.02 3.27
N ARG A 13 -16.12 5.71 2.78
CA ARG A 13 -15.87 4.59 1.86
C ARG A 13 -15.02 3.51 2.51
N GLN A 14 -15.43 2.27 2.30
CA GLN A 14 -14.61 1.10 2.62
C GLN A 14 -13.82 0.69 1.38
N ILE A 15 -12.52 0.45 1.55
CA ILE A 15 -11.60 0.09 0.47
C ILE A 15 -10.94 -1.23 0.85
N ASP A 16 -11.13 -2.24 0.01
CA ASP A 16 -10.48 -3.54 0.11
C ASP A 16 -9.17 -3.52 -0.68
N LEU A 17 -8.05 -3.75 -0.01
CA LEU A 17 -6.72 -3.76 -0.62
C LEU A 17 -6.12 -5.15 -0.51
N ASN A 18 -5.40 -5.56 -1.56
CA ASN A 18 -4.59 -6.76 -1.54
C ASN A 18 -3.11 -6.38 -1.38
N ILE A 19 -2.48 -6.91 -0.33
CA ILE A 19 -1.13 -6.58 0.09
C ILE A 19 -0.21 -7.74 -0.27
N HIS A 20 0.83 -7.44 -1.05
CA HIS A 20 1.82 -8.40 -1.52
C HIS A 20 3.17 -8.13 -0.83
N PRO A 21 3.56 -8.92 0.18
CA PRO A 21 4.86 -8.82 0.84
C PRO A 21 6.01 -8.93 -0.16
N GLN A 22 7.00 -8.04 -0.05
CA GLN A 22 8.26 -8.09 -0.79
C GLN A 22 9.41 -8.49 0.17
N LEU A 23 10.66 -8.17 -0.20
CA LEU A 23 11.80 -8.34 0.69
C LEU A 23 11.76 -7.33 1.84
N GLY A 24 12.02 -7.80 3.06
CA GLY A 24 12.03 -6.95 4.26
C GLY A 24 10.64 -6.46 4.64
N ASP A 25 10.54 -5.18 5.00
CA ASP A 25 9.30 -4.51 5.39
C ASP A 25 8.70 -3.67 4.25
N ASN A 26 8.84 -4.13 3.00
CA ASN A 26 8.22 -3.52 1.83
C ASN A 26 7.04 -4.38 1.34
N PHE A 27 5.95 -3.73 0.92
CA PHE A 27 4.70 -4.34 0.49
C PHE A 27 4.15 -3.62 -0.74
N LYS A 28 3.82 -4.38 -1.79
CA LYS A 28 3.03 -3.84 -2.90
C LYS A 28 1.56 -3.77 -2.50
N VAL A 29 0.90 -2.66 -2.86
CA VAL A 29 -0.50 -2.41 -2.57
C VAL A 29 -1.29 -2.48 -3.88
N ILE A 30 -2.24 -3.41 -3.93
CA ILE A 30 -3.09 -3.67 -5.08
C ILE A 30 -4.53 -3.27 -4.75
N TYR A 31 -5.18 -2.51 -5.63
CA TYR A 31 -6.59 -2.15 -5.52
C TYR A 31 -7.32 -2.51 -6.82
N HIS A 32 -8.43 -3.26 -6.72
CA HIS A 32 -9.16 -3.82 -7.88
C HIS A 32 -8.28 -4.49 -8.94
N GLY A 33 -7.19 -5.15 -8.52
CA GLY A 33 -6.25 -5.84 -9.41
C GLY A 33 -5.16 -4.96 -10.03
N GLY A 34 -5.19 -3.64 -9.83
CA GLY A 34 -4.14 -2.71 -10.25
C GLY A 34 -3.15 -2.39 -9.13
N LEU A 35 -1.86 -2.34 -9.45
CA LEU A 35 -0.84 -1.81 -8.53
C LEU A 35 -1.04 -0.32 -8.36
N ILE A 36 -1.23 0.13 -7.12
CA ILE A 36 -1.37 1.56 -6.81
C ILE A 36 -0.13 2.13 -6.14
N GLY A 37 0.76 1.29 -5.60
CA GLY A 37 2.09 1.68 -5.12
C GLY A 37 2.71 0.69 -4.16
N GLU A 38 3.75 1.13 -3.46
CA GLU A 38 4.48 0.38 -2.44
C GLU A 38 4.41 1.07 -1.08
N MET A 39 4.28 0.27 -0.04
CA MET A 39 4.32 0.66 1.37
C MET A 39 5.59 0.11 1.99
N PHE A 40 6.33 0.94 2.72
CA PHE A 40 7.54 0.51 3.42
C PHE A 40 7.71 1.22 4.76
N LEU A 41 8.41 0.56 5.67
CA LEU A 41 8.76 1.14 6.96
C LEU A 41 10.08 1.92 6.86
N HIS A 42 10.04 3.22 7.20
CA HIS A 42 11.23 4.07 7.26
C HIS A 42 11.26 4.83 8.59
N ASN A 43 12.34 4.66 9.36
CA ASN A 43 12.51 5.25 10.70
C ASN A 43 11.34 4.97 11.66
N GLY A 44 10.72 3.79 11.54
CA GLY A 44 9.58 3.39 12.40
C GLY A 44 8.23 3.97 11.97
N PHE A 45 8.17 4.66 10.84
CA PHE A 45 6.92 5.18 10.27
C PHE A 45 6.64 4.53 8.92
N TRP A 46 5.37 4.21 8.68
CA TRP A 46 4.93 3.77 7.37
C TRP A 46 4.97 4.92 6.38
N GLN A 47 5.58 4.66 5.24
CA GLN A 47 5.63 5.56 4.08
C GLN A 47 5.14 4.81 2.85
N ALA A 48 4.78 5.57 1.82
CA ALA A 48 4.36 5.03 0.55
C ALA A 48 5.01 5.77 -0.61
N VAL A 49 5.17 5.05 -1.72
CA VAL A 49 5.48 5.62 -3.04
C VAL A 49 4.39 5.13 -4.00
N SER A 50 3.81 6.06 -4.76
CA SER A 50 2.75 5.74 -5.72
C SER A 50 3.30 4.92 -6.89
N ALA A 51 2.46 4.15 -7.57
CA ALA A 51 2.87 3.42 -8.77
C ALA A 51 3.42 4.34 -9.87
N ASP A 52 2.89 5.57 -9.96
CA ASP A 52 3.35 6.60 -10.90
C ASP A 52 4.80 7.03 -10.61
N ASP A 53 5.15 7.16 -9.32
CA ASP A 53 6.47 7.58 -8.87
C ASP A 53 7.50 6.44 -8.86
N LEU A 54 7.07 5.17 -8.85
CA LEU A 54 8.00 4.02 -8.94
C LEU A 54 8.78 3.99 -10.27
N ASN A 55 8.22 4.57 -11.34
CA ASN A 55 8.84 4.61 -12.67
C ASN A 55 10.06 5.53 -12.78
N SER A 56 10.35 6.38 -11.78
CA SER A 56 11.51 7.29 -11.87
C SER A 56 12.86 6.64 -11.52
N ASP A 57 12.89 5.50 -10.81
CA ASP A 57 14.14 4.95 -10.25
C ASP A 57 14.37 3.43 -10.49
N GLY A 58 13.79 2.83 -11.53
CA GLY A 58 14.24 1.53 -12.05
C GLY A 58 13.60 0.28 -11.44
N TYR A 59 12.38 0.38 -10.90
CA TYR A 59 11.58 -0.80 -10.54
C TYR A 59 10.80 -1.34 -11.74
N ILE A 60 10.68 -2.67 -11.83
CA ILE A 60 10.13 -3.42 -12.96
C ILE A 60 8.68 -2.99 -13.23
N ASN A 61 8.40 -2.56 -14.47
CA ASN A 61 7.09 -2.19 -15.00
C ASN A 61 6.01 -3.23 -14.65
N TYR A 62 5.15 -2.92 -13.69
CA TYR A 62 3.84 -3.55 -13.59
C TYR A 62 2.88 -2.76 -14.50
N GLU A 63 1.98 -3.44 -15.20
CA GLU A 63 0.97 -2.77 -16.03
C GLU A 63 0.11 -1.86 -15.14
N TYR A 64 0.43 -0.58 -15.18
CA TYR A 64 -0.36 0.50 -14.61
C TYR A 64 -1.57 0.74 -15.52
N ASN A 65 -2.76 0.76 -14.95
CA ASN A 65 -3.94 1.22 -15.66
C ASN A 65 -4.19 2.69 -15.27
N GLU A 66 -3.80 3.61 -16.15
CA GLU A 66 -3.97 5.06 -16.01
C GLU A 66 -5.45 5.47 -15.81
N ASP A 67 -6.40 4.66 -16.29
CA ASP A 67 -7.84 4.93 -16.14
C ASP A 67 -8.37 4.65 -14.71
N SER A 68 -7.53 4.12 -13.82
CA SER A 68 -7.98 3.72 -12.48
C SER A 68 -8.18 4.91 -11.54
N GLY A 69 -7.47 6.04 -11.70
CA GLY A 69 -7.65 7.22 -10.83
C GLY A 69 -7.44 6.93 -9.33
N HIS A 70 -6.65 5.89 -9.00
CA HIS A 70 -6.53 5.36 -7.64
C HIS A 70 -5.17 5.65 -6.98
N ALA A 71 -4.24 6.29 -7.69
CA ALA A 71 -2.98 6.75 -7.12
C ALA A 71 -3.20 7.68 -5.90
N ASP A 72 -4.29 8.45 -5.92
CA ASP A 72 -4.78 9.32 -4.83
C ASP A 72 -4.81 8.65 -3.44
N ILE A 73 -5.05 7.33 -3.38
CA ILE A 73 -5.10 6.57 -2.12
C ILE A 73 -3.76 6.65 -1.36
N LEU A 74 -2.63 6.70 -2.07
CA LEU A 74 -1.29 6.73 -1.46
C LEU A 74 -0.67 8.13 -1.40
N PHE A 75 -1.45 9.21 -1.58
CA PHE A 75 -0.98 10.58 -1.36
C PHE A 75 -1.39 11.14 0.02
N ASP A 76 -2.42 10.56 0.67
CA ASP A 76 -2.86 10.99 1.99
C ASP A 76 -2.13 10.22 3.12
N GLN A 77 -1.40 10.97 3.95
CA GLN A 77 -0.68 10.43 5.11
C GLN A 77 -1.60 9.74 6.13
N THR A 78 -2.85 10.17 6.25
CA THR A 78 -3.86 9.52 7.11
C THR A 78 -4.19 8.12 6.60
N VAL A 79 -4.32 8.00 5.27
CA VAL A 79 -4.60 6.73 4.59
C VAL A 79 -3.40 5.79 4.69
N ILE A 80 -2.18 6.29 4.42
CA ILE A 80 -0.93 5.55 4.59
C ILE A 80 -0.81 5.01 6.02
N ALA A 81 -1.05 5.85 7.03
CA ALA A 81 -0.99 5.43 8.42
C ALA A 81 -2.02 4.36 8.75
N GLN A 82 -3.21 4.39 8.12
CA GLN A 82 -4.23 3.37 8.32
C GLN A 82 -3.87 2.05 7.66
N ILE A 83 -3.38 2.07 6.42
CA ILE A 83 -2.86 0.88 5.73
C ILE A 83 -1.76 0.23 6.57
N GLY A 84 -0.81 1.04 7.05
CA GLY A 84 0.28 0.59 7.90
C GLY A 84 -0.19 -0.11 9.17
N ARG A 85 -1.19 0.45 9.86
CA ARG A 85 -1.79 -0.18 11.06
C ARG A 85 -2.41 -1.54 10.75
N GLU A 86 -3.14 -1.66 9.64
CA GLU A 86 -3.74 -2.94 9.26
C GLU A 86 -2.67 -3.98 8.88
N ILE A 87 -1.59 -3.56 8.20
CA ILE A 87 -0.43 -4.41 7.93
C ILE A 87 0.20 -4.89 9.25
N ASP A 88 0.47 -3.98 10.18
CA ASP A 88 1.05 -4.33 11.48
C ASP A 88 0.15 -5.28 12.29
N ALA A 89 -1.17 -5.11 12.21
CA ALA A 89 -2.12 -6.01 12.85
C ALA A 89 -2.02 -7.43 12.28
N VAL A 90 -1.94 -7.56 10.95
CA VAL A 90 -1.75 -8.86 10.26
C VAL A 90 -0.38 -9.48 10.61
N LEU A 91 0.66 -8.66 10.74
CA LEU A 91 2.01 -9.11 11.09
C LEU A 91 2.21 -9.39 12.58
N GLY A 92 1.22 -9.11 13.43
CA GLY A 92 1.34 -9.25 14.88
C GLY A 92 2.29 -8.23 15.52
N ARG A 93 2.49 -7.07 14.89
CA ARG A 93 3.33 -5.95 15.35
C ARG A 93 2.54 -4.83 16.01
N ALA A 94 1.22 -4.86 15.93
CA ALA A 94 0.36 -3.90 16.59
C ALA A 94 0.62 -3.91 18.09
N SER A 95 1.11 -2.78 18.63
CA SER A 95 1.26 -2.60 20.06
C SER A 95 -0.12 -2.43 20.68
N SER A 96 -0.46 -3.30 21.63
CA SER A 96 -1.64 -3.22 22.51
C SER A 96 -1.66 -1.95 23.35
#